data_AF-D3YUL0-F1
#
_entry.id   AF-D3YUL0-F1
#
_cell.length_a   1.000
_cell.length_b   1.000
_cell.length_c   1.000
_cell.angle_alpha   90.00
_cell.angle_beta   90.00
_cell.angle_gamma   90.00
#
_symmetry.space_group_name_H-M   'P 1'
#
loop_
_entity.id
_entity.type
_entity.pdbx_description
1 polymer ?
#
loop_
_entity_poly.entity_id
_entity_poly.type
_entity_poly.pdbx_seq_one_letter_code
_entity_poly.pdbx_strand_id
1 'polypeptide(L)'
;MEFPDLGKHCSEPTCKQLDFLPITCDACKQDFCKDHFSYVGHKCPFAFKKDVQVPVCPLCNAPIPVKRGEIPDVVVGEHMDRDCTFHPG
;
A
#
# COMPACT_ATOMS: atom_id res chain seq x y z
N MET A 1 -16.75 -38.75 -0.02
CA MET A 1 -17.07 -37.38 -0.45
C MET A 1 -15.75 -36.69 -0.66
N GLU A 2 -15.32 -36.57 -1.91
CA GLU A 2 -14.05 -35.92 -2.25
C GLU A 2 -14.33 -34.42 -2.32
N PHE A 3 -13.60 -33.61 -1.56
CA PHE A 3 -13.69 -32.15 -1.57
C PHE A 3 -12.69 -31.63 -2.60
N PRO A 4 -13.06 -31.36 -3.86
CA PRO A 4 -12.08 -31.23 -4.94
C PRO A 4 -11.30 -29.91 -4.95
N ASP A 5 -11.71 -28.92 -4.15
CA ASP A 5 -11.24 -27.52 -4.30
C ASP A 5 -11.16 -26.75 -2.97
N LEU A 6 -10.77 -27.43 -1.88
CA LEU A 6 -10.54 -26.73 -0.61
C LEU A 6 -9.15 -26.06 -0.63
N GLY A 7 -9.13 -24.78 -0.98
CA GLY A 7 -7.95 -23.92 -0.92
C GLY A 7 -7.45 -23.43 -2.27
N LYS A 8 -6.51 -22.49 -2.25
CA LYS A 8 -5.81 -21.98 -3.44
C LYS A 8 -4.32 -22.11 -3.26
N HIS A 9 -3.62 -22.32 -4.36
CA HIS A 9 -2.16 -22.31 -4.35
C HIS A 9 -1.66 -20.88 -4.33
N CYS A 10 -0.59 -20.64 -3.58
CA CYS A 10 0.09 -19.37 -3.61
C CYS A 10 0.56 -19.04 -5.03
N SER A 11 0.30 -17.81 -5.49
CA SER A 11 0.70 -17.31 -6.81
C SER A 11 2.20 -16.95 -6.89
N GLU A 12 2.96 -17.10 -5.79
CA GLU A 12 4.39 -16.85 -5.75
C GLU A 12 5.12 -18.01 -6.47
N PRO A 13 6.02 -17.74 -7.43
CA PRO A 13 6.53 -18.77 -8.35
C PRO A 13 7.38 -19.86 -7.69
N THR A 14 8.00 -19.55 -6.55
CA THR A 14 8.79 -20.45 -5.71
C THR A 14 7.94 -21.14 -4.63
N CYS A 15 6.80 -20.57 -4.26
CA CYS A 15 5.88 -21.11 -3.28
C CYS A 15 4.63 -21.71 -3.95
N LYS A 16 4.57 -23.05 -4.06
CA LYS A 16 3.37 -23.77 -4.53
C LYS A 16 2.53 -24.32 -3.38
N GLN A 17 2.52 -23.64 -2.25
CA GLN A 17 1.79 -24.11 -1.08
C GLN A 17 0.28 -23.94 -1.29
N LEU A 18 -0.49 -25.01 -1.06
CA LEU A 18 -1.95 -24.99 -1.00
C LEU A 18 -2.37 -24.41 0.35
N ASP A 19 -3.05 -23.27 0.33
CA ASP A 19 -3.56 -22.60 1.53
C ASP A 19 -5.10 -22.62 1.51
N PHE A 20 -5.71 -23.01 2.64
CA PHE A 20 -7.16 -23.11 2.79
C PHE A 20 -7.83 -21.74 3.04
N LEU A 21 -7.04 -20.72 3.39
CA LEU A 21 -7.46 -19.33 3.63
C LEU A 21 -6.60 -18.39 2.76
N PRO A 22 -6.75 -18.46 1.43
CA PRO A 22 -5.93 -17.66 0.53
C PRO A 22 -6.16 -16.17 0.72
N ILE A 23 -5.07 -15.41 0.80
CA ILE A 23 -5.10 -13.97 1.00
C ILE A 23 -4.92 -13.29 -0.36
N THR A 24 -5.94 -12.54 -0.78
CA THR A 24 -5.89 -11.80 -2.05
C THR A 24 -5.17 -10.47 -1.86
N CYS A 25 -4.09 -10.27 -2.61
CA CYS A 25 -3.36 -9.01 -2.62
C CYS A 25 -4.20 -7.90 -3.25
N ASP A 26 -4.41 -6.78 -2.55
CA ASP A 26 -5.23 -5.67 -3.07
C ASP A 26 -4.59 -4.96 -4.29
N ALA A 27 -3.27 -5.06 -4.47
CA ALA A 27 -2.56 -4.39 -5.55
C ALA A 27 -2.52 -5.20 -6.86
N CYS A 28 -2.11 -6.47 -6.81
CA CYS A 28 -2.04 -7.35 -8.00
C CYS A 28 -3.24 -8.29 -8.17
N LYS A 29 -4.15 -8.35 -7.19
CA LYS A 29 -5.36 -9.21 -7.20
C LYS A 29 -5.07 -10.71 -7.31
N GLN A 30 -3.86 -11.15 -6.97
CA GLN A 30 -3.46 -12.56 -6.88
C GLN A 30 -3.60 -13.10 -5.45
N ASP A 31 -3.73 -14.41 -5.32
CA ASP A 31 -3.87 -15.12 -4.04
C ASP A 31 -2.52 -15.66 -3.53
N PHE A 32 -2.27 -15.47 -2.24
CA PHE A 32 -1.02 -15.85 -1.58
C PHE A 32 -1.30 -16.55 -0.25
N CYS A 33 -0.33 -17.37 0.19
CA CYS A 33 -0.36 -17.99 1.51
C CYS A 33 0.04 -17.00 2.61
N LYS A 34 -0.08 -17.42 3.88
CA LYS A 34 0.29 -16.62 5.07
C LYS A 34 1.73 -16.11 5.12
N ASP A 35 2.64 -16.67 4.32
CA ASP A 35 4.05 -16.26 4.27
C ASP A 35 4.29 -15.20 3.18
N HIS A 36 3.59 -15.34 2.04
CA HIS A 36 3.77 -14.48 0.86
C HIS A 36 2.68 -13.40 0.69
N PHE A 37 1.78 -13.23 1.66
CA PHE A 37 0.72 -12.21 1.60
C PHE A 37 1.24 -10.77 1.54
N SER A 38 2.42 -10.51 2.09
CA SER A 38 3.04 -9.18 2.08
C SER A 38 3.53 -8.81 0.69
N TYR A 39 3.46 -7.52 0.33
CA TYR A 39 3.93 -7.04 -0.98
C TYR A 39 5.40 -7.38 -1.25
N VAL A 40 6.24 -7.40 -0.20
CA VAL A 40 7.65 -7.78 -0.29
C VAL A 40 7.79 -9.28 -0.51
N GLY A 41 7.03 -10.11 0.22
CA GLY A 41 7.08 -11.57 0.16
C GLY A 41 6.83 -12.10 -1.25
N HIS A 42 5.79 -11.60 -1.94
CA HIS A 42 5.52 -12.01 -3.33
C HIS A 42 6.11 -11.08 -4.39
N LYS A 43 7.01 -10.15 -4.02
CA LYS A 43 7.61 -9.16 -4.93
C LYS A 43 6.56 -8.49 -5.84
N CYS A 44 5.55 -7.90 -5.21
CA CYS A 44 4.37 -7.40 -5.91
C CYS A 44 4.73 -6.41 -7.02
N PRO A 45 4.38 -6.67 -8.29
CA PRO A 45 4.68 -5.75 -9.39
C PRO A 45 3.94 -4.42 -9.24
N PHE A 46 2.89 -4.36 -8.42
CA PHE A 46 2.09 -3.17 -8.18
C PHE A 46 2.22 -2.61 -6.75
N ALA A 47 3.26 -3.02 -6.00
CA ALA A 47 3.53 -2.47 -4.65
C ALA A 47 3.55 -0.93 -4.65
N PHE A 48 4.15 -0.34 -5.70
CA PHE A 48 4.25 1.11 -5.87
C PHE A 48 2.91 1.85 -5.88
N LYS A 49 1.78 1.19 -6.22
CA LYS A 49 0.44 1.80 -6.14
C LYS A 49 -0.04 2.00 -4.70
N LYS A 50 0.68 1.44 -3.74
CA LYS A 50 0.39 1.43 -2.31
C LYS A 50 1.45 2.13 -1.47
N ASP A 51 2.59 2.45 -2.05
CA ASP A 51 3.58 3.38 -1.49
C ASP A 51 3.03 4.81 -1.45
N VAL A 52 2.15 5.07 -0.49
CA VAL A 52 1.68 6.42 -0.18
C VAL A 52 2.72 7.07 0.70
N GLN A 53 3.55 7.94 0.12
CA GLN A 53 4.46 8.79 0.88
C GLN A 53 3.69 10.00 1.39
N VAL A 54 3.72 10.22 2.71
CA VAL A 54 3.13 11.41 3.35
C VAL A 54 4.18 12.51 3.34
N PRO A 55 4.01 13.59 2.55
CA PRO A 55 4.94 14.71 2.60
C PRO A 55 4.88 15.40 3.96
N VAL A 56 5.98 16.00 4.35
CA VAL A 56 6.10 16.77 5.60
C VAL A 56 6.25 18.25 5.23
N CYS A 57 5.56 19.12 5.97
CA CYS A 57 5.75 20.55 5.82
C CYS A 57 7.17 20.94 6.27
N PRO A 58 8.00 21.57 5.42
CA PRO A 58 9.34 22.01 5.82
C PRO A 58 9.35 23.17 6.83
N LEU A 59 8.23 23.86 7.04
CA LEU A 59 8.14 25.00 7.97
C LEU A 59 7.77 24.57 9.39
N CYS A 60 6.73 23.75 9.53
CA CYS A 60 6.22 23.32 10.84
C CYS A 60 6.55 21.86 11.18
N ASN A 61 7.17 21.12 10.25
CA ASN A 61 7.47 19.69 10.37
C ASN A 61 6.21 18.81 10.61
N ALA A 62 5.02 19.32 10.30
CA ALA A 62 3.78 18.54 10.40
C ALA A 62 3.62 17.60 9.18
N PRO A 63 3.19 16.34 9.38
CA PRO A 63 2.84 15.45 8.28
C PRO A 63 1.56 15.93 7.59
N ILE A 64 1.60 16.07 6.27
CA ILE A 64 0.48 16.59 5.48
C ILE A 64 -0.22 15.42 4.76
N PRO A 65 -1.48 15.11 5.09
CA PRO A 65 -2.20 14.02 4.44
C PRO A 65 -2.57 14.38 3.00
N VAL A 66 -2.05 13.61 2.04
CA VAL A 66 -2.37 13.76 0.61
C VAL A 66 -3.38 12.69 0.18
N LYS A 67 -4.49 13.12 -0.42
CA LYS A 67 -5.50 12.18 -0.95
C LYS A 67 -5.01 11.55 -2.25
N ARG A 68 -5.54 10.36 -2.55
CA ARG A 68 -5.26 9.66 -3.81
C ARG A 68 -5.72 10.51 -5.00
N GLY A 69 -4.78 10.91 -5.85
CA GLY A 69 -5.03 11.75 -7.02
C GLY A 69 -4.63 13.21 -6.84
N GLU A 70 -4.26 13.63 -5.63
CA GLU A 70 -3.75 14.98 -5.39
C GLU A 70 -2.24 15.05 -5.54
N ILE A 71 -1.75 16.21 -5.97
CA ILE A 71 -0.33 16.45 -6.19
C ILE A 71 0.26 16.88 -4.83
N PRO A 72 1.23 16.13 -4.27
CA PRO A 72 1.76 16.40 -2.94
C PRO A 72 2.29 17.82 -2.79
N ASP A 73 2.94 18.37 -3.82
CA ASP A 73 3.46 19.73 -3.82
C ASP A 73 2.36 20.80 -3.66
N VAL A 74 1.22 20.62 -4.34
CA VAL A 74 0.07 21.53 -4.26
C VAL A 74 -0.55 21.49 -2.86
N VAL A 75 -0.75 20.29 -2.31
CA VAL A 75 -1.33 20.12 -0.96
C VAL A 75 -0.39 20.70 0.11
N VAL A 76 0.92 20.53 -0.07
CA VAL A 76 1.92 21.13 0.82
C VAL A 76 1.91 22.65 0.72
N GLY A 77 1.84 23.21 -0.49
CA GLY A 77 1.72 24.64 -0.71
C GLY A 77 0.44 25.24 -0.10
N GLU A 78 -0.70 24.56 -0.26
CA GLU A 78 -1.97 25.01 0.35
C GLU A 78 -1.88 25.00 1.89
N HIS A 79 -1.29 23.96 2.47
CA HIS A 79 -1.03 23.92 3.91
C HIS A 79 -0.14 25.09 4.35
N MET A 80 0.94 25.38 3.62
CA MET A 80 1.83 26.50 3.94
C MET A 80 1.11 27.86 3.96
N ASP A 81 0.18 28.09 3.02
CA ASP A 81 -0.56 29.35 2.88
C ASP A 81 -1.64 29.52 3.96
N ARG A 82 -2.38 28.45 4.29
CA ARG A 82 -3.64 28.57 5.04
C ARG A 82 -3.63 27.94 6.43
N ASP A 83 -2.90 26.85 6.62
CA ASP A 83 -3.04 25.96 7.78
C ASP A 83 -1.73 25.75 8.57
N CYS A 84 -0.62 26.32 8.12
CA CYS A 84 0.69 26.15 8.73
C CYS A 84 0.82 27.03 9.98
N THR A 85 0.84 26.41 11.17
CA THR A 85 0.99 27.09 12.48
C THR A 85 2.25 27.95 12.59
N PHE A 86 3.29 27.64 11.81
CA PHE A 86 4.46 28.48 11.66
C PHE A 86 4.22 29.43 10.48
N HIS A 87 3.48 30.51 10.73
CA HIS A 87 3.35 31.62 9.79
C HIS A 87 4.60 32.50 10.00
N PRO A 88 5.57 32.53 9.06
CA PRO A 88 6.60 33.56 9.12
C PRO A 88 5.92 34.89 8.77
N GLY A 89 5.58 35.66 9.80
CA GLY A 89 5.21 37.07 9.65
C GLY A 89 6.38 37.90 9.15
#